data_AF-A0A257Y5U6-F1
#
_entry.id   AF-A0A257Y5U6-F1
#
_cell.length_a   1.000
_cell.length_b   1.000
_cell.length_c   1.000
_cell.angle_alpha   90.00
_cell.angle_beta   90.00
_cell.angle_gamma   90.00
#
_symmetry.space_group_name_H-M   'P 1'
#
loop_
_entity.id
_entity.type
_entity.pdbx_description
1 polymer ?
#
loop_
_entity_poly.entity_id
_entity_poly.type
_entity_poly.pdbx_seq_one_letter_code
_entity_poly.pdbx_strand_id
1 'polypeptide(L)'
;MNILGRADPRITAVERAISELRSGRPVLLSQGEDRALVIGAEAFDASLANAFAEQVQGIGRLVLPGPRLVRLGCPRDEDGSIALPQMDPERVGMLTLKVDARVDAPVAPATALDVAALDLLGLALVLP
;
A
#
# COMPACT_ATOMS: atom_id res chain seq x y z
N MET A 1 11.14 -22.92 22.53
CA MET A 1 12.25 -22.13 21.95
C MET A 1 13.04 -23.07 21.07
N ASN A 2 12.76 -23.07 19.77
CA ASN A 2 13.34 -24.01 18.82
C ASN A 2 14.19 -23.21 17.82
N ILE A 3 15.50 -23.19 18.04
CA ILE A 3 16.47 -22.42 17.22
C ILE A 3 17.00 -23.30 16.06
N LEU A 4 16.44 -24.49 15.83
CA LEU A 4 16.86 -25.41 14.78
C LEU A 4 15.65 -26.15 14.17
N GLY A 5 14.97 -25.50 13.25
CA GLY A 5 13.90 -26.12 12.45
C GLY A 5 13.55 -25.19 11.30
N ARG A 6 13.86 -25.61 10.07
CA ARG A 6 13.68 -24.86 8.82
C ARG A 6 12.30 -24.19 8.79
N ALA A 7 12.23 -22.89 9.07
CA ALA A 7 10.98 -22.13 8.98
C ALA A 7 10.44 -22.25 7.55
N ASP A 8 9.11 -22.35 7.39
CA ASP A 8 8.49 -22.34 6.07
C ASP A 8 8.96 -21.05 5.37
N PRO A 9 9.68 -21.13 4.25
CA PRO A 9 10.23 -19.96 3.58
C PRO A 9 9.17 -18.90 3.25
N ARG A 10 7.90 -19.32 3.07
CA ARG A 10 6.78 -18.43 2.82
C ARG A 10 6.40 -17.62 4.07
N ILE A 11 6.38 -18.25 5.23
CA ILE A 11 6.12 -17.56 6.51
C ILE A 11 7.26 -16.56 6.78
N THR A 12 8.51 -17.00 6.64
CA THR A 12 9.68 -16.12 6.80
C THR A 12 9.66 -14.93 5.83
N ALA A 13 9.20 -15.13 4.59
CA ALA A 13 9.07 -14.04 3.62
C ALA A 13 8.03 -13.00 4.06
N VAL A 14 6.88 -13.43 4.60
CA VAL A 14 5.85 -12.54 5.14
C VAL A 14 6.36 -11.78 6.37
N GLU A 15 6.99 -12.48 7.32
CA GLU A 15 7.58 -11.84 8.51
C GLU A 15 8.63 -10.79 8.16
N ARG A 16 9.45 -11.10 7.14
CA ARG A 16 10.41 -10.15 6.59
C ARG A 16 9.70 -8.95 5.95
N ALA A 17 8.68 -9.18 5.11
CA ALA A 17 7.93 -8.10 4.47
C ALA A 17 7.28 -7.16 5.50
N ILE A 18 6.71 -7.71 6.58
CA ILE A 18 6.18 -6.93 7.71
C ILE A 18 7.28 -6.06 8.34
N SER A 19 8.47 -6.65 8.56
CA SER A 19 9.60 -5.92 9.16
C SER A 19 10.11 -4.80 8.26
N GLU A 20 10.18 -5.05 6.95
CA GLU A 20 10.58 -4.05 5.95
C GLU A 20 9.56 -2.88 5.90
N LEU A 21 8.26 -3.17 5.85
CA LEU A 21 7.21 -2.14 5.85
C LEU A 21 7.25 -1.27 7.12
N ARG A 22 7.45 -1.88 8.30
CA ARG A 22 7.63 -1.15 9.57
C ARG A 22 8.85 -0.24 9.57
N SER A 23 9.86 -0.57 8.77
CA SER A 23 11.06 0.25 8.59
C SER A 23 10.93 1.31 7.49
N GLY A 24 9.74 1.48 6.90
CA GLY A 24 9.51 2.40 5.78
C GLY A 24 10.13 1.92 4.47
N ARG A 25 10.41 0.61 4.33
CA ARG A 25 11.04 0.05 3.14
C ARG A 25 10.01 -0.66 2.26
N PRO A 26 9.95 -0.34 0.95
CA PRO A 26 8.99 -0.95 0.05
C PRO A 26 9.21 -2.45 -0.11
N VAL A 27 8.12 -3.20 -0.30
CA VAL A 27 8.13 -4.64 -0.54
C VAL A 27 7.49 -4.98 -1.88
N LEU A 28 8.02 -6.00 -2.56
CA LEU A 28 7.45 -6.50 -3.80
C LEU A 28 6.42 -7.59 -3.48
N LEU A 29 5.17 -7.37 -3.87
CA LEU A 29 4.12 -8.39 -3.90
C LEU A 29 3.99 -8.95 -5.31
N SER A 30 3.76 -10.26 -5.40
CA SER A 30 3.61 -10.96 -6.68
C SER A 30 2.46 -11.96 -6.59
N GLN A 31 1.57 -11.95 -7.58
CA GLN A 31 0.50 -12.92 -7.76
C GLN A 31 0.46 -13.35 -9.24
N GLY A 32 1.01 -14.53 -9.53
CA GLY A 32 1.21 -14.96 -10.92
C GLY A 32 2.15 -13.99 -11.65
N GLU A 33 1.67 -13.39 -12.74
CA GLU A 33 2.41 -12.38 -13.51
C GLU A 33 2.27 -10.97 -12.94
N ASP A 34 1.26 -10.72 -12.09
CA ASP A 34 1.02 -9.41 -11.51
C ASP A 34 2.03 -9.13 -10.39
N ARG A 35 2.63 -7.94 -10.44
CA ARG A 35 3.62 -7.48 -9.46
C ARG A 35 3.33 -6.04 -9.04
N ALA A 36 3.49 -5.75 -7.76
CA ALA A 36 3.35 -4.40 -7.22
C ALA A 36 4.44 -4.12 -6.18
N LEU A 37 5.06 -2.95 -6.29
CA LEU A 37 5.90 -2.40 -5.22
C LEU A 37 4.99 -1.67 -4.25
N VAL A 38 5.02 -2.06 -2.98
CA VAL A 38 4.06 -1.63 -1.94
C VAL A 38 4.81 -0.97 -0.80
N ILE A 39 4.28 0.15 -0.32
CA ILE A 39 4.74 0.87 0.87
C ILE A 39 3.55 1.47 1.61
N GLY A 40 3.66 1.64 2.93
CA GLY A 40 2.67 2.38 3.72
C GLY A 40 2.65 3.85 3.33
N ALA A 41 1.46 4.42 3.22
CA ALA A 41 1.28 5.79 2.73
C ALA A 41 1.95 6.85 3.63
N GLU A 42 2.11 6.58 4.92
CA GLU A 42 2.79 7.46 5.86
C GLU A 42 4.31 7.51 5.67
N ALA A 43 4.90 6.48 5.06
CA ALA A 43 6.32 6.41 4.77
C ALA A 43 6.65 6.96 3.37
N PHE A 44 5.64 7.23 2.53
CA PHE A 44 5.83 7.67 1.16
C PHE A 44 6.25 9.15 1.10
N ASP A 45 7.51 9.40 0.78
CA ASP A 45 8.12 10.72 0.67
C ASP A 45 8.65 11.01 -0.74
N ALA A 46 9.28 12.18 -0.93
CA ALA A 46 9.84 12.58 -2.22
C ALA A 46 10.97 11.64 -2.71
N SER A 47 11.74 11.04 -1.81
CA SER A 47 12.80 10.08 -2.18
C SER A 47 12.20 8.79 -2.71
N LEU A 48 11.17 8.26 -2.04
CA LEU A 48 10.47 7.07 -2.49
C LEU A 48 9.65 7.33 -3.76
N ALA A 49 9.03 8.49 -3.89
CA ALA A 49 8.35 8.90 -5.11
C ALA A 49 9.28 8.83 -6.34
N ASN A 50 10.49 9.39 -6.21
CA ASN A 50 11.50 9.33 -7.27
C ASN A 50 11.95 7.89 -7.53
N ALA A 51 12.23 7.11 -6.49
CA ALA A 51 12.62 5.70 -6.64
C ALA A 51 11.54 4.86 -7.35
N PHE A 52 10.26 5.09 -7.04
CA PHE A 52 9.14 4.42 -7.70
C PHE A 52 9.05 4.83 -9.17
N ALA A 53 9.20 6.12 -9.48
CA ALA A 53 9.17 6.64 -10.84
C ALA A 53 10.31 6.07 -11.71
N GLU A 54 11.47 5.78 -11.13
CA GLU A 54 12.61 5.18 -11.82
C GLU A 54 12.45 3.66 -12.05
N GLN A 55 11.81 2.95 -11.12
CA GLN A 55 11.79 1.48 -11.10
C GLN A 55 10.50 0.86 -11.62
N VAL A 56 9.38 1.59 -11.59
CA VAL A 56 8.06 1.05 -11.91
C VAL A 56 7.60 1.57 -13.27
N GLN A 57 7.28 0.64 -14.17
CA GLN A 57 6.59 0.95 -15.41
C GLN A 57 5.08 0.93 -15.17
N GLY A 58 4.39 2.02 -15.52
CA GLY A 58 2.93 2.12 -15.44
C GLY A 58 2.43 3.25 -14.55
N ILE A 59 1.14 3.21 -14.22
CA ILE A 59 0.47 4.19 -13.38
C ILE A 59 0.40 3.62 -11.96
N GLY A 60 1.04 4.28 -11.00
CA GLY A 60 0.90 3.90 -9.60
C GLY A 60 -0.50 4.25 -9.09
N ARG A 61 -0.84 3.74 -7.91
CA ARG A 61 -2.16 3.94 -7.31
C ARG A 61 -2.06 4.02 -5.81
N LEU A 62 -2.95 4.81 -5.23
CA LEU A 62 -3.20 4.85 -3.80
C LEU A 62 -4.37 3.90 -3.51
N VAL A 63 -4.11 2.84 -2.77
CA VAL A 63 -5.15 1.92 -2.30
C VAL A 63 -5.60 2.41 -0.92
N LEU A 64 -6.91 2.40 -0.67
CA LEU A 64 -7.50 2.85 0.59
C LEU A 64 -8.58 1.87 1.05
N PRO A 65 -8.66 1.60 2.36
CA PRO A 65 -9.72 0.77 2.91
C PRO A 65 -11.08 1.48 2.82
N GLY A 66 -12.16 0.71 2.65
CA GLY A 66 -13.54 1.24 2.55
C GLY A 66 -13.91 2.31 3.60
N PRO A 67 -13.63 2.09 4.90
CA PRO A 67 -13.87 3.10 5.94
C PRO A 67 -13.16 4.44 5.73
N ARG A 68 -11.99 4.46 5.08
CA ARG A 68 -11.30 5.71 4.74
C ARG A 68 -11.98 6.40 3.57
N LEU A 69 -12.42 5.66 2.56
CA LEU A 69 -13.17 6.19 1.42
C LEU A 69 -14.50 6.80 1.86
N VAL A 70 -15.21 6.18 2.81
CA VAL A 70 -16.40 6.77 3.46
C VAL A 70 -16.08 8.13 4.08
N ARG A 71 -14.97 8.24 4.83
CA ARG A 71 -14.53 9.52 5.43
C ARG A 71 -14.19 10.58 4.39
N LEU A 72 -13.59 10.17 3.25
CA LEU A 72 -13.29 11.05 2.13
C LEU A 72 -14.52 11.49 1.33
N GLY A 73 -15.73 11.07 1.72
CA GLY A 73 -16.98 11.41 1.04
C GLY A 73 -17.32 10.52 -0.15
N CYS A 74 -16.71 9.35 -0.26
CA CYS A 74 -16.98 8.35 -1.30
C CYS A 74 -17.53 7.07 -0.65
N PRO A 75 -18.80 7.06 -0.21
CA PRO A 75 -19.37 5.95 0.55
C PRO A 75 -19.45 4.68 -0.29
N ARG A 76 -18.84 3.61 0.23
CA ARG A 76 -18.82 2.25 -0.32
C ARG A 76 -18.40 1.26 0.76
N ASP A 77 -18.76 0.00 0.59
CA ASP A 77 -18.40 -1.07 1.53
C ASP A 77 -17.06 -1.74 1.19
N GLU A 78 -16.60 -1.60 -0.06
CA GLU A 78 -15.39 -2.26 -0.57
C GLU A 78 -14.18 -1.33 -0.56
N ASP A 79 -12.99 -1.93 -0.49
CA ASP A 79 -11.72 -1.24 -0.66
C ASP A 79 -11.59 -0.69 -2.09
N GLY A 80 -10.85 0.41 -2.24
CA GLY A 80 -10.75 1.11 -3.50
C GLY A 80 -9.36 1.61 -3.81
N SER A 81 -9.13 1.91 -5.07
CA SER A 81 -7.88 2.50 -5.56
C SER A 81 -8.12 3.80 -6.31
N ILE A 82 -7.23 4.76 -6.11
CA ILE A 82 -7.18 6.04 -6.80
C ILE A 82 -5.92 6.04 -7.64
N ALA A 83 -6.04 6.28 -8.95
CA ALA A 83 -4.88 6.39 -9.81
C ALA A 83 -3.99 7.57 -9.37
N LEU A 84 -2.68 7.35 -9.36
CA LEU A 84 -1.65 8.35 -9.12
C LEU A 84 -0.78 8.45 -10.38
N PRO A 85 -1.19 9.25 -11.39
CA PRO A 85 -0.36 9.47 -12.58
C PRO A 85 0.98 10.14 -12.26
N GLN A 86 0.99 10.95 -11.20
CA GLN A 86 2.19 11.52 -10.61
C GLN A 86 2.33 10.93 -9.20
N MET A 87 3.51 10.41 -8.89
CA MET A 87 3.86 9.87 -7.57
C MET A 87 4.04 11.01 -6.55
N ASP A 88 2.98 11.78 -6.27
CA ASP A 88 3.03 12.99 -5.45
C ASP A 88 2.81 12.65 -3.95
N PRO A 89 3.83 12.82 -3.08
CA PRO A 89 3.71 12.57 -1.65
C PRO A 89 2.71 13.50 -0.94
N GLU A 90 2.58 14.75 -1.38
CA GLU A 90 1.65 15.69 -0.75
C GLU A 90 0.20 15.23 -0.98
N ARG A 91 -0.10 14.79 -2.20
CA ARG A 91 -1.39 14.19 -2.56
C ARG A 91 -1.66 12.92 -1.76
N VAL A 92 -0.69 12.03 -1.63
CA VAL A 92 -0.81 10.81 -0.83
C VAL A 92 -1.14 11.17 0.61
N GLY A 93 -0.35 12.05 1.25
CA GLY A 93 -0.59 12.50 2.62
C GLY A 93 -1.92 13.22 2.82
N MET A 94 -2.40 13.97 1.84
CA MET A 94 -3.72 14.60 1.85
C MET A 94 -4.81 13.55 1.92
N LEU A 95 -4.81 12.58 1.01
CA LEU A 95 -5.85 11.56 0.92
C LEU A 95 -5.78 10.53 2.05
N THR A 96 -4.62 10.27 2.65
CA THR A 96 -4.49 9.25 3.71
C THR A 96 -4.62 9.84 5.11
N LEU A 97 -4.00 10.98 5.39
CA LEU A 97 -3.84 11.50 6.76
C LEU A 97 -4.79 12.64 7.14
N LYS A 98 -5.24 13.46 6.17
CA LYS A 98 -6.04 14.66 6.49
C LYS A 98 -7.51 14.29 6.73
N VAL A 99 -8.04 14.69 7.87
CA VAL A 99 -9.43 14.38 8.26
C VAL A 99 -10.44 15.03 7.30
N ASP A 100 -10.20 16.27 6.88
CA ASP A 100 -11.11 17.05 6.03
C ASP A 100 -10.88 16.84 4.52
N ALA A 101 -10.00 15.91 4.15
CA ALA A 101 -9.77 15.57 2.76
C ALA A 101 -11.03 15.05 2.06
N ARG A 102 -11.12 15.28 0.76
CA ARG A 102 -12.18 14.77 -0.10
C ARG A 102 -11.59 14.06 -1.30
N VAL A 103 -12.26 12.99 -1.73
CA VAL A 103 -11.96 12.36 -3.01
C VAL A 103 -12.20 13.38 -4.11
N ASP A 104 -11.19 13.58 -4.96
CA ASP A 104 -11.20 14.50 -6.09
C ASP A 104 -11.01 13.76 -7.44
N ALA A 105 -10.90 12.43 -7.41
CA ALA A 105 -10.68 11.58 -8.58
C ALA A 105 -11.52 10.30 -8.53
N PRO A 106 -11.78 9.65 -9.68
CA PRO A 106 -12.50 8.37 -9.69
C PRO A 106 -11.79 7.33 -8.84
N VAL A 107 -12.57 6.58 -8.05
CA VAL A 107 -12.05 5.50 -7.22
C VAL A 107 -12.55 4.17 -7.78
N ALA A 108 -11.64 3.37 -8.32
CA ALA A 108 -11.90 2.03 -8.83
C ALA A 108 -11.98 1.01 -7.68
N PRO A 109 -12.58 -0.18 -7.89
CA PRO A 109 -12.46 -1.29 -6.94
C PRO A 109 -11.00 -1.70 -6.74
N ALA A 110 -10.64 -2.12 -5.53
CA ALA A 110 -9.32 -2.69 -5.26
C ALA A 110 -9.16 -4.05 -5.98
N THR A 111 -7.98 -4.30 -6.55
CA THR A 111 -7.63 -5.62 -7.10
C THR A 111 -7.28 -6.61 -5.99
N ALA A 112 -7.17 -7.90 -6.30
CA ALA A 112 -6.74 -8.91 -5.32
C ALA A 112 -5.35 -8.59 -4.73
N LEU A 113 -4.44 -8.05 -5.53
CA LEU A 113 -3.10 -7.65 -5.08
C LEU A 113 -3.14 -6.41 -4.17
N ASP A 114 -4.09 -5.50 -4.41
CA ASP A 114 -4.33 -4.32 -3.58
C ASP A 114 -4.90 -4.70 -2.21
N VAL A 115 -5.86 -5.62 -2.17
CA VAL A 115 -6.42 -6.16 -0.92
C VAL A 115 -5.33 -6.87 -0.12
N ALA A 116 -4.49 -7.70 -0.77
CA ALA A 116 -3.35 -8.34 -0.12
C ALA A 116 -2.33 -7.33 0.45
N ALA A 117 -2.14 -6.19 -0.22
CA ALA A 117 -1.30 -5.10 0.27
C ALA A 117 -1.88 -4.45 1.52
N LEU A 118 -3.19 -4.15 1.53
CA LEU A 118 -3.90 -3.62 2.71
C LEU A 118 -3.82 -4.59 3.90
N ASP A 119 -4.05 -5.88 3.66
CA ASP A 119 -3.94 -6.91 4.70
C ASP A 119 -2.52 -6.97 5.28
N LEU A 120 -1.49 -6.91 4.42
CA LEU A 120 -0.09 -6.92 4.85
C LEU A 120 0.27 -5.68 5.67
N LEU A 121 -0.19 -4.48 5.26
CA LEU A 121 -0.02 -3.23 6.01
C LEU A 121 -0.72 -3.31 7.38
N GLY A 122 -1.94 -3.86 7.42
CA GLY A 122 -2.69 -4.12 8.64
C GLY A 122 -1.95 -5.06 9.58
N LEU A 123 -1.41 -6.18 9.08
CA LEU A 123 -0.56 -7.10 9.86
C LEU A 123 0.74 -6.43 10.34
N ALA A 124 1.28 -5.51 9.55
CA ALA A 124 2.45 -4.73 9.91
C ALA A 124 2.15 -3.64 10.96
N LEU A 125 0.89 -3.34 11.26
CA LEU A 125 0.48 -2.21 12.10
C LEU A 125 0.99 -0.86 11.56
N VAL A 126 1.07 -0.78 10.24
CA VAL A 126 1.34 0.42 9.43
C VAL A 126 0.00 0.88 8.87
N LEU A 127 -0.16 2.16 8.53
CA LEU A 127 -1.40 2.70 8.01
C LEU A 127 -1.82 1.93 6.73
N PRO A 128 -2.98 1.26 6.76
CA PRO A 128 -3.54 0.60 5.58
C PRO A 128 -4.24 1.62 4.68
#